data_AF-A0A2V8UQV0-F1
#
_entry.id   AF-A0A2V8UQV0-F1
#
_cell.length_a   1.000
_cell.length_b   1.000
_cell.length_c   1.000
_cell.angle_alpha   90.00
_cell.angle_beta   90.00
_cell.angle_gamma   90.00
#
_symmetry.space_group_name_H-M   'P 1'
#
loop_
_entity.id
_entity.type
_entity.pdbx_description
1 polymer ?
#
loop_
_entity_poly.entity_id
_entity_poly.type
_entity_poly.pdbx_seq_one_letter_code
_entity_poly.pdbx_strand_id
1 'polypeptide(L)'
;MSGVDVTQIDAIGVETVEVVLSEYGPDLSRFPTEKQFVSHATLAPRVPKSGDKPLKHKKRNSASTRVAAALRMAALALRHSATALGAYYLCRLARRIGGDVAVFATARKLATLIYGLLRWGRPYVDEGVEAFEKRYRQQHIKGLAAQAKELGYQLMPTTT
;
A
#
# COMPACT_ATOMS: atom_id res chain seq x y z
N MET A 1 -6.87 -10.43 23.15
CA MET A 1 -6.52 -11.09 21.88
C MET A 1 -7.57 -10.67 20.86
N SER A 2 -7.25 -9.80 19.92
CA SER A 2 -8.08 -9.66 18.72
C SER A 2 -7.93 -10.98 17.96
N GLY A 3 -8.94 -11.84 18.00
CA GLY A 3 -8.93 -13.19 17.40
C GLY A 3 -8.97 -13.18 15.88
N VAL A 4 -8.17 -12.31 15.26
CA VAL A 4 -8.19 -12.01 13.84
C VAL A 4 -6.85 -12.44 13.26
N ASP A 5 -6.92 -13.43 12.36
CA ASP A 5 -5.76 -14.04 11.75
C ASP A 5 -5.18 -13.11 10.66
N VAL A 6 -3.99 -12.54 10.94
CA VAL A 6 -3.30 -11.61 10.03
C VAL A 6 -2.73 -12.33 8.81
N THR A 7 -2.57 -13.66 8.88
CA THR A 7 -2.04 -14.49 7.78
C THR A 7 -3.02 -14.64 6.62
N GLN A 8 -4.28 -14.21 6.80
CA GLN A 8 -5.29 -14.16 5.75
C GLN A 8 -4.95 -13.15 4.64
N ILE A 9 -4.04 -12.20 4.89
CA ILE A 9 -3.56 -11.29 3.84
C ILE A 9 -2.56 -12.01 2.94
N ASP A 10 -2.80 -11.94 1.64
CA ASP A 10 -1.89 -12.50 0.63
C ASP A 10 -0.46 -11.99 0.80
N ALA A 11 0.49 -12.93 0.68
CA ALA A 11 1.93 -12.72 0.85
C ALA A 11 2.41 -12.30 2.25
N ILE A 12 1.52 -12.24 3.25
CA ILE A 12 1.95 -12.14 4.65
C ILE A 12 2.20 -13.54 5.20
N GLY A 13 3.48 -13.91 5.31
CA GLY A 13 3.89 -15.12 6.01
C GLY A 13 3.89 -14.95 7.53
N VAL A 14 3.88 -16.08 8.25
CA VAL A 14 3.95 -16.14 9.72
C VAL A 14 5.13 -15.34 10.26
N GLU A 15 6.30 -15.42 9.61
CA GLU A 15 7.50 -14.65 9.98
C GLU A 15 7.26 -13.14 9.96
N THR A 16 6.53 -12.64 8.96
CA THR A 16 6.23 -11.21 8.86
C THR A 16 5.29 -10.76 9.98
N VAL A 17 4.32 -11.61 10.34
CA VAL A 17 3.42 -11.35 11.47
C VAL A 17 4.19 -11.37 12.78
N GLU A 18 5.07 -12.33 12.99
CA GLU A 18 5.90 -12.45 14.19
C GLU A 18 6.82 -11.22 14.37
N VAL A 19 7.44 -10.73 13.30
CA VAL A 19 8.24 -9.50 13.34
C VAL A 19 7.39 -8.27 13.69
N VAL A 20 6.16 -8.18 13.18
CA VAL A 20 5.24 -7.08 13.53
C VAL A 20 4.80 -7.17 14.99
N LEU A 21 4.43 -8.37 15.45
CA LEU A 21 3.95 -8.60 16.81
C LEU A 21 5.07 -8.43 17.85
N SER A 22 6.30 -8.82 17.53
CA SER A 22 7.45 -8.64 18.43
C SER A 22 7.85 -7.18 18.60
N GLU A 23 7.70 -6.33 17.57
CA GLU A 23 8.02 -4.89 17.68
C GLU A 23 6.88 -4.05 18.25
N TYR A 24 5.63 -4.35 17.90
CA TYR A 24 4.48 -3.49 18.22
C TYR A 24 3.49 -4.11 19.23
N GLY A 25 3.54 -5.42 19.42
CA GLY A 25 2.55 -6.15 20.19
C GLY A 25 1.26 -6.45 19.42
N PRO A 26 0.28 -7.09 20.07
CA PRO A 26 -0.99 -7.49 19.46
C PRO A 26 -1.98 -6.33 19.24
N ASP A 27 -1.71 -5.15 19.82
CA ASP A 27 -2.58 -3.98 19.71
C ASP A 27 -1.78 -2.77 19.20
N LEU A 28 -2.31 -2.14 18.15
CA LEU A 28 -1.75 -0.94 17.52
C LEU A 28 -2.47 0.35 17.97
N SER A 29 -3.23 0.31 19.07
CA SER A 29 -3.91 1.47 19.68
C SER A 29 -2.99 2.65 19.98
N ARG A 30 -1.68 2.42 20.15
CA ARG A 30 -0.65 3.47 20.28
C ARG A 30 -0.63 4.45 19.11
N PHE A 31 -1.06 4.02 17.92
CA PHE A 31 -1.15 4.88 16.75
C PHE A 31 -2.60 5.30 16.48
N PRO A 32 -2.95 6.59 16.64
CA PRO A 32 -4.27 7.10 16.31
C PRO A 32 -4.71 6.91 14.85
N THR A 33 -3.77 6.89 13.91
CA THR A 33 -4.07 6.74 12.47
C THR A 33 -3.13 5.77 11.77
N GLU A 34 -3.64 5.10 10.72
CA GLU A 34 -2.84 4.27 9.80
C GLU A 34 -1.62 5.02 9.25
N LYS A 35 -1.79 6.31 8.94
CA LYS A 35 -0.71 7.15 8.38
C LYS A 35 0.45 7.32 9.37
N GLN A 36 0.17 7.44 10.66
CA GLN A 36 1.20 7.51 11.69
C GLN A 36 1.94 6.19 11.82
N PHE A 37 1.24 5.05 11.75
CA PHE A 37 1.86 3.73 11.73
C PHE A 37 2.80 3.56 10.53
N VAL A 38 2.34 3.87 9.32
CA VAL A 38 3.16 3.80 8.09
C VAL A 38 4.37 4.74 8.15
N SER A 39 4.21 5.93 8.74
CA SER A 39 5.30 6.89 8.93
C SER A 39 6.33 6.40 9.96
N HIS A 40 5.87 5.80 11.06
CA HIS A 40 6.72 5.17 12.07
C HIS A 40 7.51 4.01 11.46
N ALA A 41 6.82 3.16 10.69
CA ALA A 41 7.39 2.04 9.93
C ALA A 41 8.32 2.48 8.78
N THR A 42 8.51 3.78 8.52
CA THR A 42 9.35 4.34 7.44
C THR A 42 8.97 3.91 6.01
N LEU A 43 7.71 3.52 5.79
CA LEU A 43 7.19 3.16 4.47
C LEU A 43 6.63 4.36 3.70
N ALA A 44 6.40 5.49 4.39
CA ALA A 44 5.97 6.72 3.77
C ALA A 44 7.17 7.47 3.13
N PRO A 45 7.00 8.04 1.93
CA PRO A 45 8.01 8.91 1.34
C PRO A 45 8.20 10.13 2.24
N ARG A 46 9.45 10.50 2.49
CA ARG A 46 9.80 11.67 3.29
C ARG A 46 10.32 12.78 2.39
N VAL A 47 9.73 13.96 2.50
CA VAL A 47 10.26 15.18 1.90
C VAL A 47 10.81 16.02 3.05
N PRO A 48 12.12 15.93 3.37
CA PRO A 48 12.67 16.72 4.45
C PRO A 48 12.66 18.20 4.05
N LYS A 49 11.98 19.03 4.83
CA LYS A 49 11.93 20.49 4.66
C LYS A 49 12.37 21.15 5.95
N SER A 50 13.13 22.24 5.84
CA SER A 50 13.45 23.15 6.95
C SER A 50 12.98 24.54 6.54
N GLY A 51 12.03 25.09 7.28
CA GLY A 51 11.24 26.22 6.79
C GLY A 51 10.61 25.89 5.43
N ASP A 52 10.82 26.77 4.44
CA ASP A 52 10.32 26.59 3.08
C ASP A 52 11.33 25.92 2.12
N LYS A 53 12.54 25.59 2.60
CA LYS A 53 13.59 25.03 1.75
C LYS A 53 13.65 23.50 1.84
N PRO A 54 13.71 22.78 0.71
CA PRO A 54 13.93 21.34 0.72
C PRO A 54 15.35 21.03 1.21
N LEU A 55 15.47 20.09 2.14
CA LEU A 55 16.74 19.61 2.65
C LEU A 55 17.25 18.42 1.83
N LYS A 56 18.56 18.18 1.90
CA LYS A 56 19.17 16.99 1.29
C LYS A 56 18.62 15.71 1.93
N HIS A 57 18.26 14.75 1.08
CA HIS A 57 17.73 13.47 1.50
C HIS A 57 18.84 12.64 2.19
N LYS A 58 18.68 12.33 3.48
CA LYS A 58 19.56 11.41 4.23
C LYS A 58 18.82 10.09 4.48
N LYS A 59 19.51 8.96 4.29
CA LYS A 59 18.99 7.62 4.64
C LYS A 59 18.74 7.57 6.15
N ARG A 60 17.60 7.02 6.58
CA ARG A 60 17.23 6.88 7.99
C ARG A 60 17.78 5.56 8.52
N ASN A 61 18.52 5.60 9.62
CA ASN A 61 18.74 4.42 10.46
C ASN A 61 17.60 4.44 11.49
N SER A 62 16.49 3.72 11.22
CA SER A 62 15.27 3.80 12.03
C SER A 62 15.06 2.54 12.86
N ALA A 63 14.41 2.68 14.02
CA ALA A 63 14.14 1.58 14.95
C ALA A 63 13.32 0.43 14.35
N SER A 64 12.36 0.70 13.46
CA SER A 64 11.48 -0.34 12.87
C SER A 64 11.96 -0.86 11.50
N THR A 65 13.27 -0.84 11.25
CA THR A 65 13.82 -1.26 9.95
C THR A 65 13.46 -2.71 9.63
N ARG A 66 13.29 -3.57 10.66
CA ARG A 66 12.97 -4.99 10.48
C ARG A 66 11.54 -5.18 9.96
N VAL A 67 10.54 -4.56 10.59
CA VAL A 67 9.15 -4.60 10.07
C VAL A 67 9.07 -4.01 8.68
N ALA A 68 9.75 -2.89 8.43
CA ALA A 68 9.80 -2.30 7.11
C ALA A 68 10.46 -3.22 6.07
N ALA A 69 11.49 -3.97 6.44
CA ALA A 69 12.15 -4.94 5.56
C ALA A 69 11.25 -6.15 5.30
N ALA A 70 10.63 -6.72 6.32
CA ALA A 70 9.70 -7.85 6.20
C ALA A 70 8.52 -7.50 5.27
N LEU A 71 7.90 -6.34 5.47
CA LEU A 71 6.80 -5.87 4.61
C LEU A 71 7.24 -5.60 3.16
N ARG A 72 8.50 -5.19 2.94
CA ARG A 72 9.06 -5.03 1.59
C ARG A 72 9.32 -6.38 0.93
N MET A 73 9.78 -7.37 1.68
CA MET A 73 9.95 -8.74 1.18
C MET A 73 8.61 -9.38 0.83
N ALA A 74 7.60 -9.23 1.69
CA ALA A 74 6.22 -9.64 1.41
C ALA A 74 5.67 -8.95 0.14
N ALA A 75 5.92 -7.63 0.00
CA ALA A 75 5.53 -6.89 -1.19
C ALA A 75 6.22 -7.36 -2.48
N LEU A 76 7.47 -7.83 -2.41
CA LEU A 76 8.18 -8.40 -3.55
C LEU A 76 7.57 -9.74 -3.98
N ALA A 77 7.17 -10.59 -3.03
CA ALA A 77 6.51 -11.86 -3.35
C ALA A 77 5.18 -11.67 -4.11
N LEU A 78 4.44 -10.58 -3.81
CA LEU A 78 3.20 -10.23 -4.50
C LEU A 78 3.36 -9.98 -6.00
N ARG A 79 4.58 -9.69 -6.48
CA ARG A 79 4.86 -9.47 -7.90
C ARG A 79 4.42 -10.65 -8.78
N HIS A 80 4.49 -11.87 -8.25
CA HIS A 80 4.16 -13.09 -8.97
C HIS A 80 2.77 -13.65 -8.61
N SER A 81 2.07 -13.01 -7.68
CA SER A 81 0.75 -13.46 -7.22
C SER A 81 -0.38 -12.95 -8.12
N ALA A 82 -1.37 -13.80 -8.37
CA ALA A 82 -2.60 -13.46 -9.12
C ALA A 82 -3.73 -12.97 -8.19
N THR A 83 -3.40 -12.05 -7.27
CA THR A 83 -4.36 -11.45 -6.32
C THR A 83 -4.62 -9.98 -6.63
N ALA A 84 -5.64 -9.36 -6.03
CA ALA A 84 -5.88 -7.92 -6.23
C ALA A 84 -4.67 -7.05 -5.81
N LEU A 85 -3.91 -7.50 -4.80
CA LEU A 85 -2.69 -6.83 -4.36
C LEU A 85 -1.54 -6.98 -5.37
N GLY A 86 -1.41 -8.15 -6.02
CA GLY A 86 -0.49 -8.34 -7.14
C GLY A 86 -0.85 -7.46 -8.34
N ALA A 87 -2.13 -7.37 -8.67
CA ALA A 87 -2.64 -6.46 -9.70
C ALA A 87 -2.36 -4.99 -9.36
N TYR A 88 -2.49 -4.60 -8.09
CA TYR A 88 -2.13 -3.27 -7.62
C TYR A 88 -0.64 -2.96 -7.82
N TYR A 89 0.26 -3.90 -7.49
CA TYR A 89 1.70 -3.77 -7.70
C TYR A 89 2.04 -3.59 -9.19
N LEU A 90 1.52 -4.49 -10.03
CA LEU A 90 1.84 -4.57 -11.47
C LEU A 90 1.17 -3.45 -12.29
N CYS A 91 -0.15 -3.30 -12.21
CA CYS A 91 -0.91 -2.40 -13.08
C CYS A 91 -0.70 -0.93 -12.74
N ARG A 92 -0.52 -0.59 -11.46
CA ARG A 92 -0.48 0.82 -11.03
C ARG A 92 0.92 1.41 -11.01
N LEU A 93 1.85 0.70 -10.37
CA LEU A 93 3.09 1.30 -9.89
C LEU A 93 4.31 0.85 -10.68
N ALA A 94 4.48 -0.46 -10.86
CA ALA A 94 5.66 -1.00 -11.53
C ALA A 94 5.71 -0.54 -13.00
N ARG A 95 4.58 -0.56 -13.71
CA ARG A 95 4.49 -0.14 -15.12
C ARG A 95 4.66 1.36 -15.35
N ARG A 96 4.37 2.22 -14.35
CA ARG A 96 4.35 3.69 -14.53
C ARG A 96 5.54 4.42 -13.91
N ILE A 97 5.99 3.99 -12.74
CA ILE A 97 6.93 4.76 -11.90
C ILE A 97 8.23 3.96 -11.64
N GLY A 98 8.15 2.63 -11.68
CA GLY A 98 9.30 1.74 -11.50
C GLY A 98 9.11 0.75 -10.34
N GLY A 99 9.88 -0.35 -10.38
CA GLY A 99 9.77 -1.46 -9.43
C GLY A 99 10.03 -1.05 -7.97
N ASP A 100 11.07 -0.27 -7.73
CA ASP A 100 11.45 0.12 -6.36
C ASP A 100 10.34 0.91 -5.66
N VAL A 101 9.72 1.86 -6.37
CA VAL A 101 8.61 2.66 -5.83
C VAL A 101 7.36 1.79 -5.65
N ALA A 102 7.15 0.81 -6.53
CA ALA A 102 6.04 -0.14 -6.43
C ALA A 102 6.15 -1.00 -5.16
N VAL A 103 7.35 -1.46 -4.81
CA VAL A 103 7.59 -2.23 -3.58
C VAL A 103 7.22 -1.42 -2.34
N PHE A 104 7.69 -0.16 -2.25
CA PHE A 104 7.35 0.70 -1.11
C PHE A 104 5.86 1.02 -1.03
N ALA A 105 5.23 1.31 -2.17
CA ALA A 105 3.80 1.61 -2.22
C ALA A 105 2.93 0.40 -1.84
N THR A 106 3.36 -0.81 -2.19
CA THR A 106 2.68 -2.05 -1.87
C THR A 106 2.90 -2.44 -0.41
N ALA A 107 4.13 -2.32 0.10
CA ALA A 107 4.42 -2.49 1.52
C ALA A 107 3.62 -1.51 2.40
N ARG A 108 3.46 -0.26 1.94
CA ARG A 108 2.57 0.73 2.58
C ARG A 108 1.11 0.26 2.60
N LYS A 109 0.62 -0.34 1.52
CA LYS A 109 -0.74 -0.88 1.45
C LYS A 109 -0.92 -2.07 2.40
N LEU A 110 0.07 -2.97 2.47
CA LEU A 110 0.09 -4.08 3.44
C LEU A 110 0.06 -3.54 4.89
N ALA A 111 0.88 -2.54 5.21
CA ALA A 111 0.88 -1.91 6.53
C ALA A 111 -0.49 -1.33 6.92
N THR A 112 -1.21 -0.71 5.98
CA THR A 112 -2.56 -0.21 6.24
C THR A 112 -3.57 -1.34 6.50
N LEU A 113 -3.45 -2.47 5.81
CA LEU A 113 -4.32 -3.63 6.02
C LEU A 113 -4.05 -4.29 7.38
N ILE A 114 -2.79 -4.50 7.73
CA ILE A 114 -2.37 -5.06 9.03
C ILE A 114 -2.90 -4.20 10.17
N TYR A 115 -2.76 -2.88 10.05
CA TYR A 115 -3.30 -1.96 11.05
C TYR A 115 -4.82 -2.07 11.18
N GLY A 116 -5.54 -2.15 10.06
CA GLY A 116 -6.99 -2.28 10.07
C GLY A 116 -7.49 -3.59 10.68
N LEU A 117 -6.77 -4.69 10.46
CA LEU A 117 -7.02 -5.98 11.08
C LEU A 117 -6.77 -5.94 12.59
N LEU A 118 -5.60 -5.46 13.01
CA LEU A 118 -5.22 -5.49 14.42
C LEU A 118 -6.07 -4.53 15.26
N ARG A 119 -6.40 -3.34 14.73
CA ARG A 119 -7.14 -2.32 15.48
C ARG A 119 -8.66 -2.46 15.40
N TRP A 120 -9.22 -2.83 14.24
CA TRP A 120 -10.67 -2.86 14.03
C TRP A 120 -11.21 -4.25 13.71
N GLY A 121 -10.35 -5.25 13.54
CA GLY A 121 -10.76 -6.62 13.22
C GLY A 121 -11.46 -6.76 11.87
N ARG A 122 -11.18 -5.86 10.91
CA ARG A 122 -11.80 -5.91 9.58
C ARG A 122 -11.19 -7.03 8.77
N PRO A 123 -11.91 -8.12 8.44
CA PRO A 123 -11.35 -9.22 7.69
C PRO A 123 -10.86 -8.74 6.31
N TYR A 124 -9.73 -9.29 5.87
CA TYR A 124 -9.25 -9.08 4.51
C TYR A 124 -10.07 -9.97 3.57
N VAL A 125 -10.63 -9.37 2.52
CA VAL A 125 -11.36 -10.08 1.46
C VAL A 125 -10.68 -9.70 0.15
N ASP A 126 -10.10 -10.68 -0.54
CA ASP A 126 -9.55 -10.45 -1.87
C ASP A 126 -10.71 -10.30 -2.87
N GLU A 127 -10.76 -9.14 -3.53
CA GLU A 127 -11.75 -8.83 -4.57
C GLU A 127 -11.38 -9.48 -5.91
N GLY A 128 -10.15 -9.99 -6.03
CA GLY A 128 -9.61 -10.60 -7.23
C GLY A 128 -9.08 -9.59 -8.26
N VAL A 129 -8.26 -10.11 -9.19
CA VAL A 129 -7.58 -9.29 -10.22
C VAL A 129 -8.59 -8.59 -11.13
N GLU A 130 -9.61 -9.29 -11.62
CA GLU A 130 -10.55 -8.73 -12.59
C GLU A 130 -11.39 -7.59 -12.02
N ALA A 131 -11.86 -7.71 -10.77
CA ALA A 131 -12.62 -6.65 -10.12
C ALA A 131 -11.75 -5.41 -9.90
N PHE A 132 -10.49 -5.62 -9.52
CA PHE A 132 -9.52 -4.52 -9.38
C PHE A 132 -9.27 -3.81 -10.72
N GLU A 133 -9.04 -4.56 -11.80
CA GLU A 133 -8.84 -4.00 -13.14
C GLU A 133 -10.06 -3.25 -13.66
N LYS A 134 -11.28 -3.79 -13.44
CA LYS A 134 -12.54 -3.11 -13.80
C LYS A 134 -12.66 -1.77 -13.08
N ARG A 135 -12.46 -1.73 -11.76
CA ARG A 135 -12.50 -0.49 -10.97
C ARG A 135 -11.45 0.51 -11.43
N TYR A 136 -10.24 0.02 -11.71
CA TYR A 136 -9.16 0.86 -12.21
C TYR A 136 -9.49 1.49 -13.57
N ARG A 137 -10.02 0.70 -14.51
CA ARG A 137 -10.46 1.19 -15.82
C ARG A 137 -11.56 2.24 -15.68
N GLN A 138 -12.54 2.00 -14.82
CA GLN A 138 -13.62 2.96 -14.53
C GLN A 138 -13.09 4.28 -13.97
N GLN A 139 -12.16 4.24 -13.01
CA GLN A 139 -11.54 5.45 -12.48
C GLN A 139 -10.71 6.19 -13.53
N HIS A 140 -10.01 5.46 -14.40
CA HIS A 140 -9.25 6.06 -15.47
C HIS A 140 -10.16 6.78 -16.48
N ILE A 141 -11.27 6.14 -16.88
CA ILE A 141 -12.29 6.76 -17.75
C ILE A 141 -12.88 8.01 -17.09
N LYS A 142 -13.20 7.97 -15.79
CA LYS A 142 -13.70 9.15 -15.05
C LYS A 142 -12.67 10.29 -15.05
N GLY A 143 -11.40 9.98 -14.87
CA GLY A 143 -10.32 10.96 -14.93
C GLY A 143 -10.17 11.58 -16.31
N LEU A 144 -10.21 10.77 -17.37
CA LEU A 144 -10.18 11.25 -18.75
C LEU A 144 -11.40 12.12 -19.08
N ALA A 145 -12.58 11.74 -18.60
CA ALA A 145 -13.80 12.53 -18.78
C ALA A 145 -13.70 13.89 -18.08
N ALA A 146 -13.11 13.94 -16.88
CA ALA A 146 -12.85 15.20 -16.18
C ALA A 146 -11.85 16.09 -16.93
N GLN A 147 -10.75 15.51 -17.43
CA GLN A 147 -9.76 16.25 -18.23
C GLN A 147 -10.32 16.75 -19.56
N ALA A 148 -11.12 15.93 -20.25
CA ALA A 148 -11.80 16.34 -21.48
C ALA A 148 -12.73 17.54 -21.21
N LYS A 149 -13.48 17.49 -20.09
CA LYS A 149 -14.38 18.58 -19.68
C LYS A 149 -13.62 19.88 -19.40
N GLU A 150 -12.45 19.81 -18.76
CA GLU A 150 -11.59 21.00 -18.53
C GLU A 150 -11.11 21.61 -19.85
N LEU A 151 -10.89 20.79 -20.88
CA LEU A 151 -10.49 21.23 -22.21
C LEU A 151 -11.67 21.61 -23.13
N GLY A 152 -12.92 21.52 -22.65
CA GLY A 152 -14.12 21.82 -23.43
C GLY A 152 -14.58 20.70 -24.37
N TYR A 153 -14.06 19.48 -24.20
CA TYR A 153 -14.43 18.30 -24.99
C TYR A 153 -15.33 17.34 -24.18
N GLN A 154 -16.17 16.57 -24.88
CA GLN A 154 -17.00 15.53 -24.27
C GLN A 154 -16.53 14.13 -24.72
N LEU A 155 -16.31 13.24 -23.75
CA LEU A 155 -15.80 11.90 -24.00
C LEU A 155 -16.96 10.97 -24.40
N MET A 156 -17.01 10.60 -25.68
CA MET A 156 -18.02 9.69 -26.24
C MET A 156 -17.41 8.28 -26.39
N PRO A 157 -18.10 7.20 -25.95
CA PRO A 157 -17.64 5.85 -26.19
C PRO A 157 -17.73 5.53 -27.68
N THR A 158 -16.63 5.09 -28.28
CA THR A 158 -16.63 4.60 -29.65
C THR A 158 -17.21 3.19 -29.68
N THR A 159 -18.27 2.96 -30.44
CA THR A 159 -18.82 1.63 -30.67
C THR A 159 -17.93 0.91 -31.66
N THR A 160 -17.06 0.02 -31.17
CA THR A 160 -16.27 -0.91 -32.00
C THR A 160 -16.57 -2.34 -31.59
#